data_AF-A0A6N6RWE6-F1
#
_entry.id   AF-A0A6N6RWE6-F1
#
_cell.length_a   1.000
_cell.length_b   1.000
_cell.length_c   1.000
_cell.angle_alpha   90.00
_cell.angle_beta   90.00
_cell.angle_gamma   90.00
#
_symmetry.space_group_name_H-M   'P 1'
#
loop_
_entity.id
_entity.type
_entity.pdbx_description
1 polymer ?
#
loop_
_entity_poly.entity_id
_entity_poly.type
_entity_poly.pdbx_seq_one_letter_code
_entity_poly.pdbx_strand_id
1 'polypeptide(L)'
;MRHVLLLFSLLVSYSSYANTVYDVYESKFSEKETGVYDDEQWVFFVIKQECLTQKKYAGTQESKEAEKTFYKQLVNEIAKRNVSFSNDISGISEPLRTDVKNVISANYNVAANIPHQLVFDRNSKLSPCTQEYVVTVKADLFKNNGIKIPNDEVENIVIKLLVNALSAGDYSTLSIYLHNLDLSKLAAIYEVLVLEDVLAINLRTADRNQVCTQAYCRLANKPFSKFDINHVVSTSLLNQGFVKFENKNPSNKLAEHLYEKASVNFNHGKNPEEIINDLTLAVNLDPNNSKYWKMLANIYRALGKNKEAYAATVQYVLQNPNDAETWVYFYLAEKKIHSESSEDLNYWLNLLKNHVQFSSWAKKQIGN
;
A
#
# COMPACT_ATOMS: atom_id res chain seq x y z
N MET A 1 19.14 -82.71 -44.47
CA MET A 1 18.88 -81.27 -44.71
C MET A 1 18.33 -80.67 -43.43
N ARG A 2 19.12 -79.83 -42.73
CA ARG A 2 18.67 -79.06 -41.57
C ARG A 2 19.05 -77.61 -41.85
N HIS A 3 18.06 -76.76 -42.07
CA HIS A 3 18.25 -75.33 -42.28
C HIS A 3 18.56 -74.65 -40.93
N VAL A 4 19.69 -73.96 -40.88
CA VAL A 4 20.05 -73.04 -39.80
C VAL A 4 19.63 -71.64 -40.26
N LEU A 5 18.60 -71.09 -39.63
CA LEU A 5 18.17 -69.70 -39.77
C LEU A 5 18.97 -68.85 -38.77
N LEU A 6 19.84 -67.99 -39.28
CA LEU A 6 20.53 -66.94 -38.51
C LEU A 6 19.64 -65.69 -38.51
N LEU A 7 19.01 -65.41 -37.38
CA LEU A 7 18.31 -64.15 -37.08
C LEU A 7 19.34 -63.09 -36.70
N PHE A 8 19.50 -62.08 -37.55
CA PHE A 8 20.27 -60.86 -37.25
C PHE A 8 19.37 -59.91 -36.45
N SER A 9 19.59 -59.81 -35.13
CA SER A 9 18.96 -58.79 -34.29
C SER A 9 19.76 -57.49 -34.38
N LEU A 10 19.17 -56.50 -35.07
CA LEU A 10 19.61 -55.10 -35.04
C LEU A 10 19.29 -54.52 -33.65
N LEU A 11 20.31 -54.36 -32.82
CA LEU A 11 20.25 -53.53 -31.61
C LEU A 11 20.27 -52.05 -32.04
N VAL A 12 19.09 -51.44 -32.14
CA VAL A 12 18.97 -49.98 -32.17
C VAL A 12 19.24 -49.47 -30.76
N SER A 13 20.43 -48.92 -30.55
CA SER A 13 20.78 -48.19 -29.34
C SER A 13 20.02 -46.87 -29.36
N TYR A 14 18.98 -46.74 -28.53
CA TYR A 14 18.41 -45.44 -28.19
C TYR A 14 19.43 -44.67 -27.37
N SER A 15 20.20 -43.80 -28.03
CA SER A 15 20.90 -42.73 -27.33
C SER A 15 19.84 -41.80 -26.74
N SER A 16 19.69 -41.79 -25.42
CA SER A 16 18.95 -40.74 -24.72
C SER A 16 19.66 -39.41 -25.00
N TYR A 17 19.19 -38.65 -25.98
CA TYR A 17 19.67 -37.29 -26.22
C TYR A 17 19.40 -36.47 -24.96
N ALA A 18 20.45 -35.93 -24.35
CA ALA A 18 20.28 -34.91 -23.33
C ALA A 18 19.70 -33.66 -24.03
N ASN A 19 18.44 -33.33 -23.76
CA ASN A 19 17.81 -32.13 -24.31
C ASN A 19 18.63 -30.91 -23.91
N THR A 20 18.95 -30.03 -24.85
CA THR A 20 19.65 -28.78 -24.53
C THR A 20 18.70 -27.83 -23.80
N VAL A 21 19.24 -26.82 -23.11
CA VAL A 21 18.43 -25.77 -22.44
C VAL A 21 17.46 -25.11 -23.42
N TYR A 22 17.90 -24.94 -24.67
CA TYR A 22 17.07 -24.42 -25.76
C TYR A 22 15.91 -25.36 -26.12
N ASP A 23 16.16 -26.66 -26.24
CA ASP A 23 15.10 -27.65 -26.57
C ASP A 23 14.05 -27.75 -25.46
N VAL A 24 14.49 -27.64 -24.20
CA VAL A 24 13.58 -27.59 -23.04
C VAL A 24 12.70 -26.35 -23.11
N TYR A 25 13.28 -25.18 -23.40
CA TYR A 25 12.50 -23.95 -23.60
C TYR A 25 11.48 -24.10 -24.74
N GLU A 26 11.94 -24.49 -25.93
CA GLU A 26 11.08 -24.53 -27.13
C GLU A 26 9.92 -25.51 -26.95
N SER A 27 10.14 -26.63 -26.26
CA SER A 27 9.09 -27.63 -26.01
C SER A 27 8.10 -27.28 -24.91
N LYS A 28 8.49 -26.48 -23.91
CA LYS A 28 7.65 -26.23 -22.71
C LYS A 28 7.15 -24.80 -22.58
N PHE A 29 7.94 -23.82 -23.01
CA PHE A 29 7.77 -22.41 -22.61
C PHE A 29 7.71 -21.42 -23.79
N SER A 30 7.99 -21.85 -25.03
CA SER A 30 7.93 -20.99 -26.22
C SER A 30 6.61 -20.28 -26.44
N GLU A 31 5.48 -20.88 -26.06
CA GLU A 31 4.14 -20.28 -26.17
C GLU A 31 3.73 -19.48 -24.92
N LYS A 32 4.53 -19.48 -23.85
CA LYS A 32 4.21 -18.76 -22.62
C LYS A 32 4.50 -17.27 -22.75
N GLU A 33 3.73 -16.46 -22.03
CA GLU A 33 3.94 -15.01 -21.93
C GLU A 33 5.17 -14.66 -21.09
N THR A 34 5.44 -13.36 -20.93
CA THR A 34 6.48 -12.89 -20.00
C THR A 34 6.25 -13.44 -18.59
N GLY A 35 7.26 -14.11 -18.02
CA GLY A 35 7.14 -14.75 -16.72
C GLY A 35 8.36 -15.58 -16.32
N VAL A 36 8.25 -16.20 -15.15
CA VAL A 36 9.26 -17.09 -14.58
C VAL A 36 8.68 -18.50 -14.51
N TYR A 37 9.42 -19.48 -15.05
CA TYR A 37 8.95 -20.86 -15.19
C TYR A 37 9.96 -21.86 -14.63
N ASP A 38 9.45 -22.81 -13.86
CA ASP A 38 10.24 -23.87 -13.25
C ASP A 38 10.37 -25.11 -14.16
N ASP A 39 11.59 -25.65 -14.21
CA ASP A 39 11.95 -26.95 -14.75
C ASP A 39 12.78 -27.72 -13.71
N GLU A 40 12.95 -29.03 -13.88
CA GLU A 40 13.70 -29.87 -12.93
C GLU A 40 15.13 -29.36 -12.67
N GLN A 41 15.79 -28.81 -13.70
CA GLN A 41 17.17 -28.35 -13.61
C GLN A 41 17.31 -26.82 -13.66
N TRP A 42 16.32 -26.11 -14.18
CA TRP A 42 16.43 -24.70 -14.53
C TRP A 42 15.21 -23.90 -14.09
N VAL A 43 15.44 -22.62 -13.83
CA VAL A 43 14.40 -21.59 -13.77
C VAL A 43 14.58 -20.71 -15.00
N PHE A 44 13.55 -20.63 -15.83
CA PHE A 44 13.51 -19.83 -17.05
C PHE A 44 12.89 -18.47 -16.77
N PHE A 45 13.59 -17.41 -17.15
CA PHE A 45 13.10 -16.04 -17.19
C PHE A 45 12.80 -15.70 -18.64
N VAL A 46 11.51 -15.55 -18.96
CA VAL A 46 11.01 -15.31 -20.31
C VAL A 46 10.51 -13.89 -20.37
N ILE A 47 11.09 -13.07 -21.25
CA ILE A 47 10.68 -11.68 -21.46
C ILE A 47 10.25 -11.52 -22.91
N LYS A 48 8.97 -11.24 -23.10
CA LYS A 48 8.31 -10.91 -24.36
C LYS A 48 7.77 -9.49 -24.29
N GLN A 49 8.31 -8.62 -25.14
CA GLN A 49 7.90 -7.22 -25.21
C GLN A 49 7.85 -6.75 -26.67
N GLU A 50 7.03 -5.74 -26.97
CA GLU A 50 7.01 -5.17 -28.32
C GLU A 50 8.39 -4.58 -28.66
N CYS A 51 8.85 -4.78 -29.91
CA CYS A 51 10.13 -4.25 -30.35
C CYS A 51 10.10 -2.71 -30.35
N LEU A 52 11.15 -2.09 -29.82
CA LEU A 52 11.30 -0.63 -29.84
C LEU A 52 11.52 -0.08 -31.25
N THR A 53 12.07 -0.90 -32.15
CA THR A 53 12.29 -0.58 -33.56
C THR A 53 11.80 -1.71 -34.49
N GLN A 54 11.45 -1.39 -35.74
CA GLN A 54 11.00 -2.38 -36.74
C GLN A 54 12.14 -3.25 -37.33
N LYS A 55 13.16 -3.58 -36.54
CA LYS A 55 14.32 -4.36 -36.99
C LYS A 55 14.07 -5.86 -36.84
N LYS A 56 14.60 -6.63 -37.80
CA LYS A 56 14.52 -8.10 -37.85
C LYS A 56 15.34 -8.83 -36.76
N TYR A 57 16.28 -8.13 -36.12
CA TYR A 57 17.17 -8.67 -35.09
C TYR A 57 17.18 -7.74 -33.88
N ALA A 58 17.41 -8.31 -32.70
CA ALA A 58 17.53 -7.57 -31.45
C ALA A 58 18.64 -6.51 -31.56
N GLY A 59 18.36 -5.31 -31.04
CA GLY A 59 19.28 -4.18 -30.97
C GLY A 59 19.73 -3.91 -29.53
N THR A 60 20.83 -3.17 -29.35
CA THR A 60 21.38 -2.89 -28.01
C THR A 60 20.40 -2.20 -27.07
N GLN A 61 19.35 -1.54 -27.57
CA GLN A 61 18.37 -0.86 -26.72
C GLN A 61 17.27 -1.81 -26.27
N GLU A 62 16.70 -2.59 -27.20
CA GLU A 62 15.71 -3.64 -26.92
C GLU A 62 16.29 -4.68 -25.94
N SER A 63 17.51 -5.16 -26.21
CA SER A 63 18.21 -6.11 -25.35
C SER A 63 18.46 -5.54 -23.94
N LYS A 64 18.85 -4.27 -23.82
CA LYS A 64 19.10 -3.63 -22.52
C LYS A 64 17.83 -3.48 -21.68
N GLU A 65 16.70 -3.14 -22.28
CA GLU A 65 15.44 -3.04 -21.54
C GLU A 65 14.91 -4.44 -21.14
N ALA A 66 15.08 -5.44 -22.01
CA ALA A 66 14.75 -6.83 -21.67
C ALA A 66 15.64 -7.37 -20.55
N GLU A 67 16.95 -7.13 -20.62
CA GLU A 67 17.94 -7.50 -19.59
C GLU A 67 17.63 -6.84 -18.24
N LYS A 68 17.27 -5.54 -18.25
CA LYS A 68 16.82 -4.84 -17.05
C LYS A 68 15.56 -5.47 -16.44
N THR A 69 14.63 -5.92 -17.28
CA THR A 69 13.42 -6.64 -16.84
C THR A 69 13.77 -8.00 -16.25
N PHE A 70 14.69 -8.75 -16.88
CA PHE A 70 15.25 -9.99 -16.34
C PHE A 70 15.84 -9.78 -14.94
N TYR A 71 16.73 -8.80 -14.74
CA TYR A 71 17.35 -8.58 -13.43
C TYR A 71 16.31 -8.22 -12.36
N LYS A 72 15.26 -7.47 -12.70
CA LYS A 72 14.13 -7.23 -11.78
C LYS A 72 13.41 -8.53 -11.39
N GLN A 73 13.11 -9.40 -12.35
CA GLN A 73 12.49 -10.69 -12.07
C GLN A 73 13.42 -11.59 -11.24
N LEU A 74 14.72 -11.63 -11.56
CA LEU A 74 15.71 -12.43 -10.84
C LEU A 74 15.78 -12.02 -9.37
N VAL A 75 15.87 -10.71 -9.08
CA VAL A 75 15.85 -10.20 -7.70
C VAL A 75 14.59 -10.65 -6.97
N ASN A 76 13.42 -10.53 -7.60
CA ASN A 76 12.15 -10.95 -7.01
C ASN A 76 12.11 -12.46 -6.73
N GLU A 77 12.62 -13.30 -7.63
CA GLU A 77 12.61 -14.75 -7.46
C GLU A 77 13.64 -15.23 -6.43
N ILE A 78 14.81 -14.59 -6.36
CA ILE A 78 15.76 -14.78 -5.26
C ILE A 78 15.07 -14.45 -3.94
N ALA A 79 14.40 -13.30 -3.86
CA ALA A 79 13.70 -12.85 -2.67
C ALA A 79 12.57 -13.82 -2.27
N LYS A 80 11.82 -14.34 -3.23
CA LYS A 80 10.74 -15.28 -2.96
C LYS A 80 11.24 -16.65 -2.51
N ARG A 81 12.31 -17.16 -3.12
CA ARG A 81 12.75 -18.56 -3.01
C ARG A 81 13.87 -18.81 -2.00
N ASN A 82 14.78 -17.83 -1.80
CA ASN A 82 15.95 -17.97 -0.92
C ASN A 82 15.75 -17.41 0.48
N VAL A 83 14.66 -16.68 0.70
CA VAL A 83 14.41 -15.98 1.95
C VAL A 83 13.29 -16.68 2.70
N SER A 84 13.66 -17.25 3.85
CA SER A 84 12.72 -17.74 4.84
C SER A 84 12.61 -16.74 5.99
N PHE A 85 11.41 -16.55 6.51
CA PHE A 85 11.21 -15.80 7.74
C PHE A 85 11.36 -16.74 8.93
N SER A 86 11.77 -16.24 10.10
CA SER A 86 11.45 -16.94 11.34
C SER A 86 9.95 -17.21 11.39
N ASN A 87 9.54 -18.34 11.98
CA ASN A 87 8.13 -18.77 12.08
C ASN A 87 7.22 -17.77 12.82
N ASP A 88 7.77 -16.64 13.25
CA ASP A 88 7.15 -15.62 14.08
C ASP A 88 6.57 -14.46 13.25
N ILE A 89 6.74 -14.43 11.92
CA ILE A 89 6.12 -13.41 11.06
C ILE A 89 4.72 -13.85 10.65
N SER A 90 3.82 -13.91 11.63
CA SER A 90 2.38 -13.92 11.43
C SER A 90 1.88 -12.49 11.27
N GLY A 91 0.98 -12.21 10.30
CA GLY A 91 0.29 -10.92 10.22
C GLY A 91 0.76 -9.93 9.15
N ILE A 92 1.64 -10.33 8.22
CA ILE A 92 1.96 -9.53 7.01
C ILE A 92 1.51 -10.30 5.78
N SER A 93 0.50 -9.81 5.06
CA SER A 93 0.00 -10.41 3.81
C SER A 93 0.57 -9.73 2.55
N GLU A 94 0.24 -10.25 1.37
CA GLU A 94 0.67 -9.69 0.08
C GLU A 94 -0.16 -8.44 -0.31
N PRO A 95 0.40 -7.42 -0.97
CA PRO A 95 1.76 -7.35 -1.55
C PRO A 95 2.87 -6.88 -0.59
N LEU A 96 2.56 -6.36 0.61
CA LEU A 96 3.56 -5.84 1.55
C LEU A 96 4.65 -6.87 1.85
N ARG A 97 4.28 -8.15 2.01
CA ARG A 97 5.23 -9.24 2.22
C ARG A 97 6.27 -9.33 1.10
N THR A 98 5.84 -9.24 -0.17
CA THR A 98 6.76 -9.23 -1.32
C THR A 98 7.68 -8.01 -1.29
N ASP A 99 7.15 -6.83 -0.98
CA ASP A 99 7.97 -5.61 -0.94
C ASP A 99 9.03 -5.64 0.17
N VAL A 100 8.68 -6.19 1.34
CA VAL A 100 9.65 -6.49 2.41
C VAL A 100 10.76 -7.41 1.89
N LYS A 101 10.41 -8.52 1.23
CA LYS A 101 11.40 -9.47 0.68
C LYS A 101 12.34 -8.80 -0.32
N ASN A 102 11.80 -7.92 -1.17
CA ASN A 102 12.57 -7.19 -2.17
C ASN A 102 13.59 -6.24 -1.51
N VAL A 103 13.19 -5.51 -0.46
CA VAL A 103 14.11 -4.65 0.31
C VAL A 103 15.22 -5.48 0.96
N ILE A 104 14.89 -6.64 1.54
CA ILE A 104 15.88 -7.52 2.16
C ILE A 104 16.87 -8.03 1.11
N SER A 105 16.36 -8.51 -0.02
CA SER A 105 17.22 -9.04 -1.07
C SER A 105 18.16 -7.99 -1.66
N ALA A 106 17.72 -6.73 -1.72
CA ALA A 106 18.58 -5.60 -2.06
C ALA A 106 19.65 -5.33 -0.98
N ASN A 107 19.30 -5.36 0.31
CA ASN A 107 20.24 -5.12 1.42
C ASN A 107 21.32 -6.21 1.53
N TYR A 108 20.97 -7.47 1.28
CA TYR A 108 21.89 -8.61 1.40
C TYR A 108 22.72 -8.86 0.13
N ASN A 109 22.64 -8.00 -0.89
CA ASN A 109 23.34 -8.17 -2.17
C ASN A 109 23.22 -9.60 -2.75
N VAL A 110 22.14 -10.32 -2.45
CA VAL A 110 21.98 -11.73 -2.87
C VAL A 110 21.93 -11.82 -4.40
N ALA A 111 21.53 -10.72 -5.05
CA ALA A 111 21.50 -10.57 -6.50
C ALA A 111 22.90 -10.51 -7.17
N ALA A 112 23.97 -10.17 -6.45
CA ALA A 112 25.22 -9.77 -7.08
C ALA A 112 26.00 -10.92 -7.75
N ASN A 113 25.68 -12.20 -7.50
CA ASN A 113 26.54 -13.30 -7.94
C ASN A 113 25.83 -14.60 -8.37
N ILE A 114 24.52 -14.62 -8.66
CA ILE A 114 23.88 -15.85 -9.16
C ILE A 114 24.27 -16.07 -10.64
N PRO A 115 24.99 -17.16 -10.97
CA PRO A 115 25.32 -17.47 -12.35
C PRO A 115 24.05 -17.73 -13.16
N HIS A 116 23.96 -17.08 -14.31
CA HIS A 116 22.85 -17.20 -15.25
C HIS A 116 23.38 -17.33 -16.68
N GLN A 117 22.57 -17.91 -17.56
CA GLN A 117 22.91 -18.16 -18.96
C GLN A 117 21.85 -17.54 -19.86
N LEU A 118 22.26 -16.63 -20.76
CA LEU A 118 21.40 -16.21 -21.87
C LEU A 118 21.21 -17.41 -22.81
N VAL A 119 19.96 -17.84 -22.99
CA VAL A 119 19.61 -18.91 -23.94
C VAL A 119 19.60 -18.33 -25.35
N PHE A 120 18.87 -17.24 -25.53
CA PHE A 120 18.85 -16.45 -26.76
C PHE A 120 18.20 -15.08 -26.55
N ASP A 121 18.42 -14.22 -27.54
CA ASP A 121 17.87 -12.87 -27.66
C ASP A 121 17.46 -12.67 -29.14
N ARG A 122 16.15 -12.60 -29.43
CA ARG A 122 15.64 -12.57 -30.81
C ARG A 122 14.37 -11.74 -31.00
N ASN A 123 14.19 -11.21 -32.19
CA ASN A 123 12.95 -10.58 -32.63
C ASN A 123 12.08 -11.53 -33.43
N SER A 124 10.76 -11.46 -33.22
CA SER A 124 9.77 -12.12 -34.07
C SER A 124 9.81 -11.51 -35.48
N LYS A 125 9.54 -12.35 -36.49
CA LYS A 125 9.46 -11.91 -37.89
C LYS A 125 8.07 -11.38 -38.27
N LEU A 126 7.12 -11.44 -37.34
CA LEU A 126 5.72 -11.07 -37.54
C LEU A 126 5.51 -9.60 -37.09
N SER A 127 4.46 -8.96 -37.60
CA SER A 127 4.07 -7.60 -37.21
C SER A 127 2.81 -7.65 -36.35
N PRO A 128 2.75 -6.98 -35.17
CA PRO A 128 3.84 -6.20 -34.57
C PRO A 128 5.00 -7.09 -34.09
N CYS A 129 6.21 -6.53 -34.15
CA CYS A 129 7.44 -7.23 -33.78
C CYS A 129 7.46 -7.45 -32.26
N THR A 130 7.87 -8.66 -31.85
CA THR A 130 8.04 -9.02 -30.44
C THR A 130 9.49 -9.40 -30.19
N GLN A 131 10.13 -8.73 -29.25
CA GLN A 131 11.43 -9.09 -28.70
C GLN A 131 11.23 -10.21 -27.67
N GLU A 132 11.93 -11.32 -27.85
CA GLU A 132 11.95 -12.47 -26.96
C GLU A 132 13.36 -12.65 -26.41
N TYR A 133 13.49 -12.47 -25.09
CA TYR A 133 14.76 -12.54 -24.36
C TYR A 133 14.62 -13.59 -23.26
N VAL A 134 15.43 -14.66 -23.35
CA VAL A 134 15.29 -15.83 -22.47
C VAL A 134 16.60 -16.11 -21.76
N VAL A 135 16.55 -16.10 -20.43
CA VAL A 135 17.68 -16.41 -19.55
C VAL A 135 17.32 -17.58 -18.66
N THR A 136 18.28 -18.45 -18.35
CA THR A 136 18.14 -19.50 -17.34
C THR A 136 19.09 -19.33 -16.17
N VAL A 137 18.65 -19.85 -15.03
CA VAL A 137 19.44 -20.03 -13.82
C VAL A 137 19.23 -21.46 -13.35
N LYS A 138 20.26 -22.12 -12.81
CA LYS A 138 20.08 -23.48 -12.27
C LYS A 138 19.13 -23.47 -11.09
N ALA A 139 18.19 -24.42 -11.05
CA ALA A 139 17.17 -24.50 -10.01
C ALA A 139 17.75 -24.74 -8.60
N ASP A 140 18.90 -25.41 -8.50
CA ASP A 140 19.59 -25.66 -7.24
C ASP A 140 20.17 -24.40 -6.58
N LEU A 141 20.42 -23.33 -7.34
CA LEU A 141 20.86 -22.03 -6.83
C LEU A 141 19.74 -21.24 -6.15
N PHE A 142 18.48 -21.65 -6.34
CA PHE A 142 17.33 -21.13 -5.60
C PHE A 142 16.96 -22.01 -4.39
N LYS A 143 17.77 -23.01 -4.06
CA LYS A 143 17.54 -23.81 -2.84
C LYS A 143 17.89 -22.94 -1.65
N ASN A 144 16.87 -22.71 -0.82
CA ASN A 144 16.86 -21.95 0.41
C ASN A 144 18.24 -21.93 1.10
N ASN A 145 18.90 -20.76 1.11
CA ASN A 145 20.19 -20.58 1.80
C ASN A 145 20.05 -20.67 3.34
N GLY A 146 18.84 -20.95 3.85
CA GLY A 146 18.55 -21.08 5.27
C GLY A 146 18.66 -19.75 6.03
N ILE A 147 18.73 -18.62 5.33
CA ILE A 147 18.73 -17.30 5.94
C ILE A 147 17.34 -17.10 6.55
N LYS A 148 17.30 -17.09 7.88
CA LYS A 148 16.14 -16.71 8.67
C LYS A 148 16.31 -15.25 9.03
N ILE A 149 15.43 -14.41 8.52
CA ILE A 149 15.42 -13.00 8.89
C ILE A 149 14.77 -12.87 10.27
N PRO A 150 15.40 -12.17 11.23
CA PRO A 150 14.79 -11.81 12.50
C PRO A 150 13.53 -10.95 12.33
N ASN A 151 12.54 -11.09 13.22
CA ASN A 151 11.29 -10.34 13.11
C ASN A 151 11.49 -8.83 13.20
N ASP A 152 12.39 -8.37 14.06
CA ASP A 152 12.71 -6.96 14.26
C ASP A 152 13.28 -6.33 12.98
N GLU A 153 14.05 -7.09 12.19
CA GLU A 153 14.51 -6.63 10.87
C GLU A 153 13.33 -6.44 9.91
N VAL A 154 12.36 -7.38 9.89
CA VAL A 154 11.16 -7.26 9.06
C VAL A 154 10.27 -6.10 9.51
N GLU A 155 10.02 -5.97 10.80
CA GLU A 155 9.27 -4.86 11.39
C GLU A 155 9.88 -3.51 11.01
N ASN A 156 11.20 -3.37 11.11
CA ASN A 156 11.91 -2.14 10.70
C ASN A 156 11.73 -1.84 9.22
N ILE A 157 11.72 -2.86 8.35
CA ILE A 157 11.49 -2.67 6.92
C ILE A 157 10.04 -2.28 6.63
N VAL A 158 9.07 -2.90 7.31
CA VAL A 158 7.66 -2.52 7.20
C VAL A 158 7.47 -1.06 7.61
N ILE A 159 8.04 -0.65 8.75
CA ILE A 159 7.98 0.74 9.20
C ILE A 159 8.59 1.68 8.17
N LYS A 160 9.75 1.32 7.60
CA LYS A 160 10.39 2.12 6.53
C LYS A 160 9.48 2.26 5.31
N LEU A 161 8.82 1.19 4.88
CA LEU A 161 7.88 1.20 3.75
C LEU A 161 6.65 2.09 4.05
N LEU A 162 6.06 1.97 5.24
CA LEU A 162 4.96 2.81 5.69
C LEU A 162 5.34 4.29 5.73
N VAL A 163 6.49 4.63 6.33
CA VAL A 163 6.98 6.01 6.44
C VAL A 163 7.29 6.60 5.05
N ASN A 164 7.86 5.80 4.15
CA ASN A 164 8.11 6.22 2.78
C ASN A 164 6.80 6.52 2.04
N ALA A 165 5.81 5.63 2.09
CA ALA A 165 4.52 5.86 1.46
C ALA A 165 3.79 7.08 2.04
N LEU A 166 3.80 7.21 3.38
CA LEU A 166 3.21 8.34 4.10
C LEU A 166 3.87 9.68 3.73
N SER A 167 5.20 9.75 3.74
CA SER A 167 5.93 10.99 3.42
C SER A 167 5.87 11.36 1.93
N ALA A 168 5.76 10.38 1.04
CA ALA A 168 5.56 10.59 -0.39
C ALA A 168 4.11 11.01 -0.75
N GLY A 169 3.16 10.88 0.19
CA GLY A 169 1.73 11.05 -0.11
C GLY A 169 1.16 9.95 -1.01
N ASP A 170 1.81 8.79 -1.08
CA ASP A 170 1.33 7.62 -1.83
C ASP A 170 0.29 6.87 -1.00
N TYR A 171 -0.90 7.47 -0.89
CA TYR A 171 -2.00 6.94 -0.08
C TYR A 171 -2.58 5.64 -0.63
N SER A 172 -2.40 5.36 -1.94
CA SER A 172 -2.82 4.10 -2.56
C SER A 172 -1.96 2.95 -2.05
N THR A 173 -0.63 3.11 -2.07
CA THR A 173 0.28 2.09 -1.52
C THR A 173 0.12 1.98 0.00
N LEU A 174 -0.02 3.11 0.68
CA LEU A 174 -0.17 3.14 2.13
C LEU A 174 -1.44 2.40 2.60
N SER A 175 -2.60 2.60 1.97
CA SER A 175 -3.83 1.90 2.37
C SER A 175 -3.70 0.39 2.17
N ILE A 176 -3.06 -0.06 1.09
CA ILE A 176 -2.78 -1.48 0.84
C ILE A 176 -1.90 -2.06 1.94
N TYR A 177 -0.81 -1.37 2.28
CA TYR A 177 0.07 -1.82 3.36
C TYR A 177 -0.65 -1.88 4.70
N LEU A 178 -1.49 -0.89 5.02
CA LEU A 178 -2.30 -0.89 6.23
C LEU A 178 -3.29 -2.06 6.27
N HIS A 179 -3.94 -2.41 5.15
CA HIS A 179 -4.76 -3.62 5.06
C HIS A 179 -3.94 -4.90 5.27
N ASN A 180 -2.71 -4.95 4.75
CA ASN A 180 -1.85 -6.12 4.94
C ASN A 180 -1.37 -6.34 6.37
N LEU A 181 -1.54 -5.33 7.22
CA LEU A 181 -1.28 -5.31 8.65
C LEU A 181 -2.56 -5.39 9.49
N ASP A 182 -3.70 -5.73 8.87
CA ASP A 182 -5.03 -5.78 9.49
C ASP A 182 -5.54 -4.43 10.05
N LEU A 183 -4.92 -3.30 9.66
CA LEU A 183 -5.28 -1.94 10.06
C LEU A 183 -6.38 -1.33 9.16
N SER A 184 -7.41 -2.12 8.83
CA SER A 184 -8.37 -1.81 7.77
C SER A 184 -9.12 -0.48 7.94
N LYS A 185 -9.39 -0.05 9.18
CA LYS A 185 -10.07 1.23 9.40
C LYS A 185 -9.17 2.44 9.21
N LEU A 186 -7.88 2.32 9.54
CA LEU A 186 -6.90 3.35 9.22
C LEU A 186 -6.66 3.39 7.71
N ALA A 187 -6.60 2.22 7.05
CA ALA A 187 -6.53 2.10 5.60
C ALA A 187 -7.69 2.83 4.91
N ALA A 188 -8.93 2.63 5.38
CA ALA A 188 -10.12 3.29 4.83
C ALA A 188 -10.06 4.82 4.86
N ILE A 189 -9.31 5.43 5.80
CA ILE A 189 -9.10 6.89 5.81
C ILE A 189 -8.28 7.30 4.58
N TYR A 190 -7.23 6.55 4.28
CA TYR A 190 -6.37 6.80 3.13
C TYR A 190 -7.05 6.49 1.80
N GLU A 191 -7.95 5.51 1.76
CA GLU A 191 -8.80 5.26 0.59
C GLU A 191 -9.69 6.45 0.27
N VAL A 192 -10.31 7.08 1.28
CA VAL A 192 -11.11 8.31 1.09
C VAL A 192 -10.30 9.46 0.50
N LEU A 193 -8.98 9.54 0.79
CA LEU A 193 -8.11 10.55 0.19
C LEU A 193 -7.89 10.30 -1.30
N VAL A 194 -7.81 9.04 -1.72
CA VAL A 194 -7.61 8.63 -3.12
C VAL A 194 -8.86 8.86 -3.98
N LEU A 195 -10.06 8.74 -3.40
CA LEU A 195 -11.31 8.98 -4.13
C LEU A 195 -11.44 10.43 -4.61
N GLU A 196 -12.11 10.67 -5.73
CA GLU A 196 -12.40 12.06 -6.18
C GLU A 196 -13.62 12.67 -5.46
N ASP A 197 -14.43 11.84 -4.80
CA ASP A 197 -15.70 12.26 -4.20
C ASP A 197 -15.48 13.30 -3.08
N VAL A 198 -16.14 14.46 -3.25
CA VAL A 198 -16.18 15.54 -2.27
C VAL A 198 -17.61 16.04 -2.11
N LEU A 199 -18.00 16.33 -0.87
CA LEU A 199 -19.30 16.89 -0.55
C LEU A 199 -19.23 18.41 -0.51
N ALA A 200 -19.82 19.04 -1.52
CA ALA A 200 -19.91 20.48 -1.57
C ALA A 200 -20.91 21.02 -0.52
N ILE A 201 -20.48 22.01 0.25
CA ILE A 201 -21.29 22.71 1.26
C ILE A 201 -21.37 24.20 0.97
N ASN A 202 -22.33 24.88 1.62
CA ASN A 202 -22.55 26.32 1.51
C ASN A 202 -22.77 26.78 0.05
N LEU A 203 -23.66 26.09 -0.66
CA LEU A 203 -23.99 26.30 -2.07
C LEU A 203 -24.90 27.52 -2.27
N ARG A 204 -24.62 28.31 -3.30
CA ARG A 204 -25.47 29.40 -3.81
C ARG A 204 -26.31 28.89 -4.98
N THR A 205 -27.37 29.64 -5.30
CA THR A 205 -28.24 29.35 -6.46
C THR A 205 -27.51 29.32 -7.81
N ALA A 206 -26.35 29.97 -7.91
CA ALA A 206 -25.51 29.98 -9.10
C ALA A 206 -24.47 28.86 -9.15
N ASP A 207 -24.26 28.12 -8.06
CA ASP A 207 -23.30 27.02 -8.03
C ASP A 207 -23.86 25.85 -8.86
N ARG A 208 -23.01 25.26 -9.72
CA ARG A 208 -23.39 24.06 -10.45
C ARG A 208 -23.54 22.92 -9.45
N ASN A 209 -24.77 22.50 -9.18
CA ASN A 209 -25.08 21.29 -8.42
C ASN A 209 -24.63 20.07 -9.24
N GLN A 210 -23.34 19.73 -9.23
CA GLN A 210 -22.92 18.37 -9.48
C GLN A 210 -23.33 17.56 -8.25
N VAL A 211 -24.60 17.14 -8.23
CA VAL A 211 -25.12 16.27 -7.19
C VAL A 211 -24.43 14.92 -7.34
N CYS A 212 -23.52 14.59 -6.43
CA CYS A 212 -23.00 13.23 -6.33
C CYS A 212 -24.17 12.28 -6.01
N THR A 213 -24.30 11.21 -6.81
CA THR A 213 -25.44 10.29 -6.78
C THR A 213 -25.33 9.19 -5.72
N GLN A 214 -24.21 9.12 -4.99
CA GLN A 214 -23.93 8.10 -3.98
C GLN A 214 -24.67 8.38 -2.66
N ALA A 215 -24.99 7.33 -1.89
CA ALA A 215 -25.80 7.46 -0.67
C ALA A 215 -25.13 8.31 0.43
N TYR A 216 -23.80 8.27 0.54
CA TYR A 216 -23.03 9.05 1.51
C TYR A 216 -22.79 10.52 1.08
N CYS A 217 -23.06 10.84 -0.19
CA CYS A 217 -22.94 12.19 -0.75
C CYS A 217 -24.14 13.10 -0.45
N ARG A 218 -25.09 12.65 0.39
CA ARG A 218 -26.17 13.52 0.88
C ARG A 218 -25.80 14.06 2.24
N LEU A 219 -25.90 15.37 2.40
CA LEU A 219 -25.82 15.99 3.72
C LEU A 219 -26.87 15.37 4.64
N ALA A 220 -26.54 15.23 5.92
CA ALA A 220 -27.47 14.75 6.92
C ALA A 220 -28.75 15.63 6.92
N ASN A 221 -29.92 15.03 7.08
CA ASN A 221 -31.19 15.79 7.04
C ASN A 221 -31.44 16.61 8.31
N LYS A 222 -30.73 16.33 9.40
CA LYS A 222 -30.84 17.03 10.67
C LYS A 222 -29.47 17.57 11.07
N PRO A 223 -29.35 18.85 11.46
CA PRO A 223 -28.10 19.40 11.95
C PRO A 223 -27.74 18.79 13.31
N PHE A 224 -26.44 18.71 13.63
CA PHE A 224 -25.98 18.22 14.93
C PHE A 224 -26.43 19.14 16.08
N SER A 225 -26.46 20.45 15.81
CA SER A 225 -26.96 21.48 16.71
C SER A 225 -27.44 22.68 15.89
N LYS A 226 -28.03 23.69 16.54
CA LYS A 226 -28.39 24.95 15.86
C LYS A 226 -27.19 25.71 15.25
N PHE A 227 -25.97 25.31 15.60
CA PHE A 227 -24.73 25.91 15.11
C PHE A 227 -24.10 25.13 13.96
N ASP A 228 -24.58 23.92 13.68
CA ASP A 228 -24.13 23.09 12.56
C ASP A 228 -24.84 23.49 11.26
N ILE A 229 -24.68 24.75 10.87
CA ILE A 229 -25.51 25.43 9.86
C ILE A 229 -25.38 24.84 8.45
N ASN A 230 -24.25 24.21 8.12
CA ASN A 230 -23.99 23.53 6.85
C ASN A 230 -24.02 22.00 7.01
N HIS A 231 -24.48 21.49 8.16
CA HIS A 231 -24.58 20.05 8.48
C HIS A 231 -23.23 19.30 8.40
N VAL A 232 -22.10 19.99 8.54
CA VAL A 232 -20.76 19.40 8.42
C VAL A 232 -20.53 18.39 9.55
N VAL A 233 -20.86 18.76 10.79
CA VAL A 233 -20.66 17.86 11.94
C VAL A 233 -21.63 16.69 11.86
N SER A 234 -22.93 16.92 11.62
CA SER A 234 -23.88 15.81 11.50
C SER A 234 -23.60 14.88 10.32
N THR A 235 -23.11 15.41 9.20
CA THR A 235 -22.72 14.59 8.04
C THR A 235 -21.43 13.82 8.31
N SER A 236 -20.47 14.42 9.01
CA SER A 236 -19.30 13.70 9.50
C SER A 236 -19.71 12.57 10.43
N LEU A 237 -20.66 12.79 11.35
CA LEU A 237 -21.15 11.75 12.26
C LEU A 237 -21.88 10.63 11.52
N LEU A 238 -22.74 10.98 10.55
CA LEU A 238 -23.46 10.02 9.72
C LEU A 238 -22.51 9.07 8.97
N ASN A 239 -21.39 9.61 8.48
CA ASN A 239 -20.37 8.87 7.74
C ASN A 239 -19.18 8.43 8.61
N GLN A 240 -19.31 8.47 9.94
CA GLN A 240 -18.23 8.14 10.89
C GLN A 240 -16.88 8.85 10.64
N GLY A 241 -16.94 10.03 10.01
CA GLY A 241 -15.79 10.84 9.61
C GLY A 241 -15.21 10.52 8.24
N PHE A 242 -15.66 9.48 7.54
CA PHE A 242 -15.18 9.11 6.20
C PHE A 242 -15.87 9.91 5.10
N VAL A 243 -15.64 11.22 5.09
CA VAL A 243 -16.24 12.13 4.09
C VAL A 243 -15.31 13.32 3.86
N LYS A 244 -15.10 13.72 2.61
CA LYS A 244 -14.40 14.97 2.29
C LYS A 244 -15.40 16.07 2.04
N PHE A 245 -15.09 17.26 2.53
CA PHE A 245 -15.92 18.43 2.33
C PHE A 245 -15.23 19.43 1.42
N GLU A 246 -16.02 20.12 0.62
CA GLU A 246 -15.58 21.28 -0.14
C GLU A 246 -16.51 22.45 0.21
N ASN A 247 -16.00 23.45 0.93
CA ASN A 247 -16.76 24.67 1.15
C ASN A 247 -16.64 25.57 -0.08
N LYS A 248 -17.74 25.75 -0.83
CA LYS A 248 -17.74 26.61 -2.03
C LYS A 248 -17.57 28.08 -1.69
N ASN A 249 -17.89 28.47 -0.46
CA ASN A 249 -17.88 29.85 -0.01
C ASN A 249 -17.26 29.95 1.39
N PRO A 250 -15.97 29.63 1.55
CA PRO A 250 -15.34 29.54 2.85
C PRO A 250 -15.11 30.93 3.45
N SER A 251 -15.15 31.01 4.78
CA SER A 251 -14.82 32.23 5.52
C SER A 251 -13.69 31.96 6.52
N ASN A 252 -12.49 31.70 5.99
CA ASN A 252 -11.33 31.25 6.78
C ASN A 252 -10.98 32.20 7.92
N LYS A 253 -11.09 33.52 7.70
CA LYS A 253 -10.82 34.52 8.76
C LYS A 253 -11.81 34.42 9.92
N LEU A 254 -13.09 34.21 9.62
CA LEU A 254 -14.11 34.04 10.65
C LEU A 254 -13.96 32.68 11.34
N ALA A 255 -13.66 31.63 10.58
CA ALA A 255 -13.39 30.30 11.12
C ALA A 255 -12.21 30.33 12.11
N GLU A 256 -11.10 30.98 11.74
CA GLU A 256 -9.93 31.12 12.61
C GLU A 256 -10.28 31.94 13.86
N HIS A 257 -11.05 33.03 13.72
CA HIS A 257 -11.49 33.82 14.88
C HIS A 257 -12.33 33.00 15.88
N LEU A 258 -13.25 32.17 15.37
CA LEU A 258 -14.06 31.27 16.19
C LEU A 258 -13.20 30.20 16.87
N TYR A 259 -12.24 29.64 16.14
CA TYR A 259 -11.27 28.69 16.70
C TYR A 259 -10.41 29.31 17.80
N GLU A 260 -9.88 30.52 17.60
CA GLU A 260 -9.07 31.20 18.62
C GLU A 260 -9.88 31.49 19.87
N LYS A 261 -11.14 31.93 19.72
CA LYS A 261 -12.07 32.08 20.84
C LYS A 261 -12.30 30.76 21.57
N ALA A 262 -12.53 29.67 20.84
CA ALA A 262 -12.68 28.33 21.41
C ALA A 262 -11.42 27.88 22.17
N SER A 263 -10.23 28.10 21.60
CA SER A 263 -8.91 27.79 22.18
C SER A 263 -8.70 28.53 23.50
N VAL A 264 -8.96 29.84 23.53
CA VAL A 264 -8.90 30.65 24.76
C VAL A 264 -9.88 30.15 25.81
N ASN A 265 -11.12 29.84 25.43
CA ASN A 265 -12.13 29.33 26.36
C ASN A 265 -11.76 27.94 26.92
N PHE A 266 -11.17 27.07 26.10
CA PHE A 266 -10.66 25.78 26.54
C PHE A 266 -9.53 25.92 27.57
N ASN A 267 -8.57 26.81 27.31
CA ASN A 267 -7.48 27.08 28.24
C ASN A 267 -7.96 27.67 29.58
N HIS A 268 -9.08 28.39 29.57
CA HIS A 268 -9.72 28.92 30.78
C HIS A 268 -10.71 27.97 31.45
N GLY A 269 -10.86 26.72 30.96
CA GLY A 269 -11.78 25.75 31.54
C GLY A 269 -13.26 26.16 31.47
N LYS A 270 -13.64 26.91 30.42
CA LYS A 270 -15.03 27.33 30.20
C LYS A 270 -15.93 26.17 29.78
N ASN A 271 -17.24 26.42 29.74
CA ASN A 271 -18.25 25.41 29.41
C ASN A 271 -17.91 24.70 28.08
N PRO A 272 -17.72 23.36 28.08
CA PRO A 272 -17.42 22.59 26.88
C PRO A 272 -18.43 22.77 25.73
N GLU A 273 -19.71 23.02 26.04
CA GLU A 273 -20.73 23.22 24.99
C GLU A 273 -20.51 24.51 24.19
N GLU A 274 -20.10 25.60 24.84
CA GLU A 274 -19.80 26.87 24.15
C GLU A 274 -18.60 26.71 23.22
N ILE A 275 -17.56 25.99 23.68
CA ILE A 275 -16.37 25.68 22.90
C ILE A 275 -16.74 24.82 21.68
N ILE A 276 -17.58 23.79 21.88
CA ILE A 276 -18.09 22.96 20.78
C ILE A 276 -18.90 23.79 19.79
N ASN A 277 -19.72 24.75 20.24
CA ASN A 277 -20.51 25.60 19.35
C ASN A 277 -19.61 26.48 18.46
N ASP A 278 -18.60 27.14 19.04
CA ASP A 278 -17.63 27.94 18.29
C ASP A 278 -16.85 27.07 17.29
N LEU A 279 -16.40 25.88 17.71
CA LEU A 279 -15.70 24.93 16.83
C LEU A 279 -16.61 24.35 15.73
N THR A 280 -17.88 24.10 16.04
CA THR A 280 -18.87 23.64 15.06
C THR A 280 -19.03 24.67 13.96
N LEU A 281 -19.16 25.95 14.31
CA LEU A 281 -19.18 27.03 13.32
C LEU A 281 -17.86 27.10 12.54
N ALA A 282 -16.71 26.95 13.20
CA ALA A 282 -15.41 26.97 12.54
C ALA A 282 -15.29 25.87 11.46
N VAL A 283 -15.63 24.61 11.77
CA VAL A 283 -15.61 23.53 10.77
C VAL A 283 -16.69 23.69 9.69
N ASN A 284 -17.82 24.33 10.00
CA ASN A 284 -18.83 24.65 8.99
C ASN A 284 -18.33 25.71 7.99
N LEU A 285 -17.41 26.58 8.39
CA LEU A 285 -16.87 27.68 7.59
C LEU A 285 -15.56 27.34 6.87
N ASP A 286 -14.77 26.43 7.43
CA ASP A 286 -13.52 25.92 6.86
C ASP A 286 -13.29 24.48 7.34
N PRO A 287 -13.92 23.49 6.69
CA PRO A 287 -13.86 22.08 7.11
C PRO A 287 -12.50 21.44 6.83
N ASN A 288 -11.59 22.08 6.09
CA ASN A 288 -10.32 21.50 5.71
C ASN A 288 -9.18 21.88 6.66
N ASN A 289 -9.47 22.66 7.71
CA ASN A 289 -8.49 23.03 8.71
C ASN A 289 -8.43 21.97 9.83
N SER A 290 -7.33 21.23 9.86
CA SER A 290 -7.11 20.10 10.78
C SER A 290 -7.16 20.50 12.27
N LYS A 291 -6.79 21.74 12.62
CA LYS A 291 -6.76 22.21 14.02
C LYS A 291 -8.14 22.15 14.67
N TYR A 292 -9.19 22.45 13.89
CA TYR A 292 -10.56 22.52 14.41
C TYR A 292 -11.07 21.12 14.74
N TRP A 293 -10.86 20.17 13.83
CA TRP A 293 -11.19 18.76 14.02
C TRP A 293 -10.41 18.12 15.18
N LYS A 294 -9.11 18.41 15.28
CA LYS A 294 -8.27 17.98 16.41
C LYS A 294 -8.85 18.42 17.75
N MET A 295 -9.26 19.69 17.84
CA MET A 295 -9.80 20.25 19.07
C MET A 295 -11.18 19.67 19.41
N LEU A 296 -12.07 19.51 18.41
CA LEU A 296 -13.35 18.81 18.58
C LEU A 296 -13.14 17.38 19.09
N ALA A 297 -12.24 16.61 18.45
CA ALA A 297 -11.92 15.24 18.86
C ALA A 297 -11.45 15.18 20.32
N ASN A 298 -10.56 16.09 20.72
CA ASN A 298 -10.06 16.16 22.10
C ASN A 298 -11.16 16.47 23.11
N ILE A 299 -12.05 17.43 22.82
CA ILE A 299 -13.15 17.80 23.71
C ILE A 299 -14.16 16.65 23.79
N TYR A 300 -14.58 16.08 22.65
CA TYR A 300 -15.50 14.94 22.65
C TYR A 300 -14.95 13.76 23.42
N ARG A 301 -13.64 13.45 23.28
CA ARG A 301 -12.98 12.41 24.06
C ARG A 301 -12.99 12.73 25.55
N ALA A 302 -12.70 13.97 25.95
CA ALA A 302 -12.73 14.41 27.35
C ALA A 302 -14.14 14.32 27.96
N LEU A 303 -15.18 14.50 27.15
CA LEU A 303 -16.59 14.38 27.53
C LEU A 303 -17.13 12.94 27.46
N GLY A 304 -16.32 11.96 27.03
CA GLY A 304 -16.78 10.57 26.83
C GLY A 304 -17.71 10.37 25.64
N LYS A 305 -17.83 11.36 24.75
CA LYS A 305 -18.60 11.30 23.50
C LYS A 305 -17.82 10.54 22.43
N ASN A 306 -17.70 9.22 22.61
CA ASN A 306 -16.75 8.41 21.86
C ASN A 306 -17.03 8.39 20.34
N LYS A 307 -18.30 8.37 19.91
CA LYS A 307 -18.66 8.34 18.48
C LYS A 307 -18.29 9.65 17.80
N GLU A 308 -18.55 10.76 18.46
CA GLU A 308 -18.19 12.10 17.99
C GLU A 308 -16.68 12.31 17.98
N ALA A 309 -15.98 11.82 19.02
CA ALA A 309 -14.54 11.83 19.07
C ALA A 309 -13.92 11.03 17.91
N TYR A 310 -14.48 9.85 17.60
CA TYR A 310 -14.04 9.01 16.48
C TYR A 310 -14.21 9.72 15.14
N ALA A 311 -15.42 10.21 14.84
CA ALA A 311 -15.68 10.90 13.57
C ALA A 311 -14.80 12.15 13.40
N ALA A 312 -14.64 12.95 14.45
CA ALA A 312 -13.76 14.12 14.42
C ALA A 312 -12.27 13.74 14.30
N THR A 313 -11.86 12.60 14.85
CA THR A 313 -10.49 12.10 14.72
C THR A 313 -10.21 11.62 13.30
N VAL A 314 -11.15 10.92 12.66
CA VAL A 314 -11.02 10.52 11.25
C VAL A 314 -10.88 11.77 10.37
N GLN A 315 -11.71 12.81 10.60
CA GLN A 315 -11.55 14.09 9.90
C GLN A 315 -10.18 14.74 10.17
N TYR A 316 -9.67 14.69 11.41
CA TYR A 316 -8.33 15.20 11.71
C TYR A 316 -7.23 14.49 10.90
N VAL A 317 -7.29 13.17 10.77
CA VAL A 317 -6.35 12.40 9.94
C VAL A 317 -6.50 12.78 8.47
N LEU A 318 -7.74 12.89 7.95
CA LEU A 318 -7.99 13.31 6.55
C LEU A 318 -7.38 14.68 6.21
N GLN A 319 -7.41 15.62 7.16
CA GLN A 319 -6.87 16.98 6.95
C GLN A 319 -5.38 17.10 7.28
N ASN A 320 -4.75 16.06 7.83
CA ASN A 320 -3.31 16.03 8.11
C ASN A 320 -2.72 14.64 7.81
N PRO A 321 -2.88 14.13 6.58
CA PRO A 321 -2.69 12.71 6.27
C PRO A 321 -1.23 12.26 6.31
N ASN A 322 -0.26 13.17 6.23
CA ASN A 322 1.17 12.87 6.24
C ASN A 322 1.79 12.93 7.64
N ASP A 323 1.03 13.36 8.64
CA ASP A 323 1.50 13.42 10.03
C ASP A 323 1.20 12.09 10.74
N ALA A 324 2.24 11.29 10.95
CA ALA A 324 2.15 10.01 11.65
C ALA A 324 1.59 10.15 13.09
N GLU A 325 1.71 11.33 13.72
CA GLU A 325 1.13 11.55 15.05
C GLU A 325 -0.41 11.46 15.02
N THR A 326 -1.05 11.72 13.87
CA THR A 326 -2.50 11.57 13.72
C THR A 326 -2.97 10.13 13.95
N TRP A 327 -2.12 9.14 13.70
CA TRP A 327 -2.42 7.73 13.97
C TRP A 327 -2.54 7.45 15.48
N VAL A 328 -1.84 8.22 16.32
CA VAL A 328 -1.98 8.12 17.79
C VAL A 328 -3.34 8.65 18.23
N TYR A 329 -3.83 9.73 17.61
CA TYR A 329 -5.20 10.20 17.86
C TYR A 329 -6.22 9.14 17.42
N PHE A 330 -6.03 8.58 16.21
CA PHE A 330 -6.88 7.53 15.68
C PHE A 330 -6.91 6.31 16.59
N TYR A 331 -5.76 5.81 17.04
CA TYR A 331 -5.64 4.74 18.02
C TYR A 331 -6.47 5.00 19.28
N LEU A 332 -6.38 6.19 19.87
CA LEU A 332 -7.10 6.51 21.10
C LEU A 332 -8.62 6.56 20.89
N ALA A 333 -9.08 7.04 19.74
CA ALA A 333 -10.49 7.03 19.41
C ALA A 333 -10.99 5.62 19.12
N GLU A 334 -10.21 4.85 18.35
CA GLU A 334 -10.52 3.49 17.95
C GLU A 334 -10.60 2.55 19.15
N LYS A 335 -9.64 2.64 20.07
CA LYS A 335 -9.63 1.88 21.34
C LYS A 335 -10.91 2.05 22.16
N LYS A 336 -11.60 3.18 22.05
CA LYS A 336 -12.85 3.46 22.78
C LYS A 336 -14.10 2.86 22.12
N ILE A 337 -14.06 2.61 20.81
CA ILE A 337 -15.20 2.06 20.05
C ILE A 337 -14.99 0.57 19.75
N HIS A 338 -13.75 0.18 19.45
CA HIS A 338 -13.36 -1.13 18.95
C HIS A 338 -12.04 -1.56 19.62
N SER A 339 -12.10 -1.95 20.90
CA SER A 339 -10.91 -2.23 21.70
C SER A 339 -10.02 -3.33 21.12
N GLU A 340 -10.62 -4.42 20.64
CA GLU A 340 -9.89 -5.58 20.08
C GLU A 340 -9.12 -5.22 18.80
N SER A 341 -9.68 -4.38 17.91
CA SER A 341 -9.01 -3.97 16.67
C SER A 341 -7.96 -2.86 16.84
N SER A 342 -7.75 -2.37 18.06
CA SER A 342 -6.80 -1.29 18.35
C SER A 342 -5.42 -1.77 18.82
N GLU A 343 -5.28 -3.07 19.11
CA GLU A 343 -4.04 -3.67 19.63
C GLU A 343 -2.94 -3.70 18.57
N ASP A 344 -3.26 -4.14 17.35
CA ASP A 344 -2.31 -4.15 16.23
C ASP A 344 -1.81 -2.75 15.89
N LEU A 345 -2.73 -1.77 15.89
CA LEU A 345 -2.36 -0.37 15.65
C LEU A 345 -1.42 0.14 16.75
N ASN A 346 -1.65 -0.23 18.01
CA ASN A 346 -0.77 0.16 19.11
C ASN A 346 0.63 -0.47 18.99
N TYR A 347 0.69 -1.73 18.55
CA TYR A 347 1.94 -2.43 18.31
C TYR A 347 2.76 -1.73 17.22
N TRP A 348 2.15 -1.44 16.07
CA TRP A 348 2.83 -0.73 14.97
C TRP A 348 3.22 0.70 15.36
N LEU A 349 2.40 1.41 16.13
CA LEU A 349 2.76 2.73 16.68
C LEU A 349 3.98 2.69 17.60
N ASN A 350 4.11 1.63 18.41
CA ASN A 350 5.26 1.44 19.29
C ASN A 350 6.58 1.20 18.54
N LEU A 351 6.52 0.55 17.38
CA LEU A 351 7.68 0.42 16.50
C LEU A 351 7.96 1.75 15.79
N LEU A 352 6.92 2.40 15.28
CA LEU A 352 7.00 3.67 14.54
C LEU A 352 7.65 4.79 15.36
N LYS A 353 7.47 4.81 16.69
CA LYS A 353 8.04 5.85 17.60
C LYS A 353 9.57 5.98 17.54
N ASN A 354 10.27 4.95 17.05
CA ASN A 354 11.72 4.95 16.88
C ASN A 354 12.17 5.51 15.52
N HIS A 355 11.24 5.66 14.57
CA HIS A 355 11.51 6.05 13.18
C HIS A 355 10.95 7.43 12.83
N VAL A 356 9.95 7.92 13.59
CA VAL A 356 9.36 9.25 13.40
C VAL A 356 9.39 10.07 14.69
N GLN A 357 9.41 11.40 14.53
CA GLN A 357 9.38 12.31 15.68
C GLN A 357 7.95 12.48 16.20
N PHE A 358 7.63 11.78 17.30
CA PHE A 358 6.41 12.01 18.06
C PHE A 358 6.60 13.03 19.18
N SER A 359 5.56 13.84 19.43
CA SER A 359 5.51 14.70 20.62
C SER A 359 5.58 13.88 21.91
N SER A 360 6.00 14.54 23.00
CA SER A 360 5.99 13.92 24.33
C SER A 360 4.59 13.44 24.74
N TRP A 361 3.54 14.15 24.30
CA TRP A 361 2.17 13.73 24.52
C TRP A 361 1.90 12.40 23.82
N ALA A 362 2.18 12.30 22.52
CA ALA A 362 1.91 11.12 21.72
C ALA A 362 2.65 9.87 22.23
N LYS A 363 3.94 10.00 22.56
CA LYS A 363 4.75 8.92 23.18
C LYS A 363 4.11 8.39 24.46
N LYS A 364 3.58 9.28 25.32
CA LYS A 364 2.88 8.89 26.56
C LYS A 364 1.60 8.08 26.30
N GLN A 365 0.93 8.28 25.17
CA GLN A 365 -0.34 7.60 24.87
C GLN A 365 -0.17 6.16 24.39
N ILE A 366 0.90 5.88 23.65
CA ILE A 366 1.18 4.57 23.05
C ILE A 366 2.02 3.65 23.95
N GLY A 367 2.53 4.17 25.07
CA GLY A 367 3.33 3.44 26.05
C GLY A 367 4.84 3.68 25.92
N ASN A 368 5.54 3.61 27.05
CA ASN A 368 7.01 3.56 27.09
C ASN A 368 7.50 2.20 26.60
#